data_AF-A0A372JRX5-F1
#
_entry.id   AF-A0A372JRX5-F1
#
_cell.length_a   1.000
_cell.length_b   1.000
_cell.length_c   1.000
_cell.angle_alpha   90.00
_cell.angle_beta   90.00
_cell.angle_gamma   90.00
#
_symmetry.space_group_name_H-M   'P 1'
#
loop_
_entity.id
_entity.type
_entity.pdbx_description
1 polymer ?
#
loop_
_entity_poly.entity_id
_entity_poly.type
_entity_poly.pdbx_seq_one_letter_code
_entity_poly.pdbx_strand_id
1 'polypeptide(L)'
;MTASTSDYAWFSDFRRGWLSESYCLSLIQGLAPAEFLARLGADVQGEFQGLEAYADLDEEFQDGQVVYGDYMLVGAASVPGSDGPWTLALEVNGSLGIDDRFMGPASAGTQAISHFRNAKAITYFHWWQDGEKRTAFEWPRERSGSTPDALLEVMQRVGYDLDSDDRDLGTPGLFALAEELTGVRVTAEMLESATYTAGIVTIPDQEWTSVVIHSTDATGERTYKEITREQVEQAMAEHREQSARPLPPHPDPIVFRLESDPQPDQT
;
A
#
# COMPACT_ATOMS: atom_id res chain seq x y z
N MET A 1 4.70 28.91 -17.26
CA MET A 1 5.99 28.19 -17.22
C MET A 1 5.66 26.74 -16.94
N THR A 2 6.30 25.80 -17.62
CA THR A 2 6.08 24.37 -17.38
C THR A 2 6.83 23.96 -16.11
N ALA A 3 6.21 23.15 -15.25
CA ALA A 3 6.88 22.55 -14.10
C ALA A 3 8.05 21.65 -14.55
N SER A 4 9.12 21.61 -13.76
CA SER A 4 10.31 20.81 -14.03
C SER A 4 10.75 20.03 -12.80
N THR A 5 11.56 18.99 -13.01
CA THR A 5 12.16 18.23 -11.89
C THR A 5 13.00 19.10 -10.95
N SER A 6 13.60 20.18 -11.45
CA SER A 6 14.41 21.09 -10.64
C SER A 6 13.60 21.86 -9.59
N ASP A 7 12.31 22.10 -9.86
CA ASP A 7 11.38 22.74 -8.94
C ASP A 7 11.11 21.88 -7.68
N TYR A 8 11.35 20.57 -7.79
CA TYR A 8 11.05 19.56 -6.78
C TYR A 8 12.29 18.86 -6.22
N ALA A 9 13.49 19.35 -6.55
CA ALA A 9 14.75 18.81 -6.03
C ALA A 9 14.86 18.90 -4.49
N TRP A 10 14.09 19.79 -3.85
CA TRP A 10 14.03 19.92 -2.39
C TRP A 10 13.48 18.68 -1.70
N PHE A 11 12.68 17.85 -2.39
CA PHE A 11 11.93 16.76 -1.77
C PHE A 11 12.84 15.65 -1.22
N SER A 12 13.97 15.36 -1.86
CA SER A 12 14.90 14.31 -1.41
C SER A 12 15.54 14.64 -0.06
N ASP A 13 15.78 15.92 0.21
CA ASP A 13 16.44 16.37 1.44
C ASP A 13 15.42 16.84 2.49
N PHE A 14 14.15 16.91 2.12
CA PHE A 14 13.07 17.37 2.99
C PHE A 14 13.04 16.56 4.28
N ARG A 15 13.17 17.26 5.41
CA ARG A 15 13.26 16.65 6.76
C ARG A 15 14.27 15.47 6.80
N ARG A 16 15.46 15.67 6.20
CA ARG A 16 16.54 14.66 6.13
C ARG A 16 16.14 13.38 5.39
N GLY A 17 15.25 13.51 4.41
CA GLY A 17 14.77 12.40 3.60
C GLY A 17 13.64 11.59 4.22
N TRP A 18 13.13 11.98 5.40
CA TRP A 18 12.08 11.26 6.13
C TRP A 18 10.90 10.85 5.24
N LEU A 19 10.29 11.83 4.55
CA LEU A 19 9.16 11.55 3.66
C LEU A 19 9.57 10.89 2.34
N SER A 20 10.84 11.06 1.93
CA SER A 20 11.34 10.48 0.70
C SER A 20 11.44 8.96 0.78
N GLU A 21 11.54 8.37 1.98
CA GLU A 21 11.67 6.91 2.16
C GLU A 21 10.41 6.15 1.75
N SER A 22 9.23 6.59 2.17
CA SER A 22 7.96 5.94 1.85
C SER A 22 6.81 6.92 2.06
N TYR A 23 6.03 7.21 1.01
CA TYR A 23 4.89 8.10 1.10
C TYR A 23 3.86 7.83 0.00
N CYS A 24 2.63 8.28 0.24
CA CYS A 24 1.67 8.58 -0.81
C CYS A 24 1.21 10.02 -0.69
N LEU A 25 1.13 10.72 -1.82
CA LEU A 25 0.55 12.06 -1.91
C LEU A 25 -0.53 12.04 -2.98
N SER A 26 -1.72 12.52 -2.60
CA SER A 26 -2.86 12.63 -3.49
C SER A 26 -3.38 14.06 -3.53
N LEU A 27 -3.79 14.53 -4.70
CA LEU A 27 -4.48 15.78 -4.94
C LEU A 27 -5.87 15.45 -5.45
N ILE A 28 -6.92 15.87 -4.73
CA ILE A 28 -8.31 15.62 -5.09
C ILE A 28 -9.03 16.96 -5.35
N GLN A 29 -9.60 17.13 -6.53
CA GLN A 29 -10.16 18.41 -6.93
C GLN A 29 -11.49 18.70 -6.21
N GLY A 30 -11.65 19.93 -5.74
CA GLY A 30 -12.94 20.47 -5.30
C GLY A 30 -13.53 19.89 -4.01
N LEU A 31 -12.92 18.86 -3.43
CA LEU A 31 -13.35 18.31 -2.14
C LEU A 31 -12.69 19.07 -0.99
N ALA A 32 -13.43 19.24 0.10
CA ALA A 32 -12.85 19.63 1.38
C ALA A 32 -12.14 18.42 2.04
N PRO A 33 -11.12 18.63 2.89
CA PRO A 33 -10.41 17.55 3.57
C PRO A 33 -11.32 16.55 4.30
N ALA A 34 -12.30 17.04 5.07
CA ALA A 34 -13.26 16.20 5.77
C ALA A 34 -14.19 15.40 4.83
N GLU A 35 -14.55 15.96 3.66
CA GLU A 35 -15.34 15.24 2.67
C GLU A 35 -14.53 14.11 2.03
N PHE A 36 -13.28 14.37 1.69
CA PHE A 36 -12.36 13.35 1.19
C PHE A 36 -12.20 12.19 2.19
N LEU A 37 -11.91 12.50 3.46
CA LEU A 37 -11.80 11.49 4.52
C LEU A 37 -13.10 10.70 4.71
N ALA A 38 -14.26 11.36 4.61
CA ALA A 38 -15.55 10.69 4.68
C ALA A 38 -15.75 9.69 3.52
N ARG A 39 -15.28 10.00 2.30
CA ARG A 39 -15.33 9.07 1.17
C ARG A 39 -14.43 7.85 1.35
N LEU A 40 -13.33 8.00 2.09
CA LEU A 40 -12.47 6.87 2.49
C LEU A 40 -13.07 6.02 3.61
N GLY A 41 -14.15 6.48 4.25
CA GLY A 41 -14.69 5.85 5.46
C GLY A 41 -13.77 6.02 6.67
N ALA A 42 -12.97 7.10 6.70
CA ALA A 42 -12.01 7.33 7.77
C ALA A 42 -12.70 7.67 9.09
N ASP A 43 -12.15 7.16 10.20
CA ASP A 43 -12.42 7.65 11.54
C ASP A 43 -11.59 8.92 11.78
N VAL A 44 -12.25 10.08 11.92
CA VAL A 44 -11.59 11.39 11.98
C VAL A 44 -10.96 11.62 13.36
N GLN A 45 -9.66 11.90 13.38
CA GLN A 45 -8.88 12.08 14.61
C GLN A 45 -8.81 13.55 15.06
N GLY A 46 -9.09 14.50 14.16
CA GLY A 46 -9.09 15.94 14.45
C GLY A 46 -8.28 16.76 13.46
N GLU A 47 -7.96 18.00 13.84
CA GLU A 47 -7.14 18.91 13.04
C GLU A 47 -5.79 19.17 13.73
N PHE A 48 -4.72 19.14 12.95
CA PHE A 48 -3.34 19.24 13.40
C PHE A 48 -2.65 20.36 12.63
N GLN A 49 -2.15 21.37 13.35
CA GLN A 49 -1.52 22.54 12.73
C GLN A 49 -0.05 22.24 12.40
N GLY A 50 0.26 22.19 11.11
CA GLY A 50 1.61 21.97 10.60
C GLY A 50 2.01 20.50 10.54
N LEU A 51 3.04 20.23 9.74
CA LEU A 51 3.53 18.86 9.51
C LEU A 51 4.08 18.20 10.77
N GLU A 52 4.65 18.96 11.70
CA GLU A 52 5.22 18.42 12.95
C GLU A 52 4.12 17.78 13.81
N ALA A 53 3.02 18.50 14.04
CA ALA A 53 1.90 17.95 14.81
C ALA A 53 1.24 16.74 14.14
N TYR A 54 1.20 16.71 12.79
CA TYR A 54 0.72 15.53 12.06
C TYR A 54 1.72 14.37 12.11
N ALA A 55 3.02 14.63 12.05
CA ALA A 55 4.06 13.62 12.13
C ALA A 55 4.12 12.97 13.53
N ASP A 56 3.93 13.74 14.60
CA ASP A 56 3.85 13.21 15.97
C ASP A 56 2.65 12.25 16.11
N LEU A 57 1.50 12.59 15.49
CA LEU A 57 0.33 11.71 15.44
C LEU A 57 0.62 10.43 14.63
N ASP A 58 1.30 10.55 13.49
CA ASP A 58 1.69 9.39 12.69
C ASP A 58 2.63 8.47 13.48
N GLU A 59 3.64 9.01 14.17
CA GLU A 59 4.54 8.21 15.02
C GLU A 59 3.77 7.43 16.10
N GLU A 60 2.87 8.10 16.84
CA GLU A 60 2.01 7.44 17.83
C GLU A 60 1.11 6.36 17.20
N PHE A 61 0.54 6.65 16.02
CA PHE A 61 -0.28 5.72 15.27
C PHE A 61 0.52 4.47 14.86
N GLN A 62 1.73 4.63 14.30
CA GLN A 62 2.58 3.53 13.86
C GLN A 62 3.05 2.69 15.05
N ASP A 63 3.44 3.30 16.17
CA ASP A 63 3.85 2.60 17.39
C ASP A 63 2.70 1.79 18.01
N GLY A 64 1.46 2.25 17.82
CA GLY A 64 0.24 1.55 18.25
C GLY A 64 -0.18 0.38 17.36
N GLN A 65 0.37 0.24 16.15
CA GLN A 65 0.01 -0.84 15.23
C GLN A 65 0.52 -2.20 15.73
N VAL A 66 -0.40 -3.14 15.94
CA VAL A 66 -0.04 -4.55 16.24
C VAL A 66 0.29 -5.33 14.97
N VAL A 67 -0.41 -5.01 13.87
CA VAL A 67 -0.25 -5.63 12.56
C VAL A 67 -0.19 -4.52 11.51
N TYR A 68 0.93 -4.42 10.80
CA TYR A 68 1.09 -3.46 9.73
C TYR A 68 0.14 -3.77 8.57
N GLY A 69 -0.65 -2.78 8.16
CA GLY A 69 -1.50 -2.87 6.96
C GLY A 69 -3.00 -2.99 7.23
N ASP A 70 -3.43 -3.17 8.47
CA ASP A 70 -4.86 -3.23 8.84
C ASP A 70 -5.50 -1.82 8.90
N TYR A 71 -4.68 -0.80 9.16
CA TYR A 71 -5.09 0.59 9.24
C TYR A 71 -4.05 1.49 8.56
N MET A 72 -4.51 2.63 8.05
CA MET A 72 -3.66 3.68 7.49
C MET A 72 -4.09 5.03 8.02
N LEU A 73 -3.13 5.88 8.40
CA LEU A 73 -3.38 7.27 8.76
C LEU A 73 -3.22 8.17 7.53
N VAL A 74 -4.17 9.10 7.36
CA VAL A 74 -4.15 10.09 6.28
C VAL A 74 -4.33 11.48 6.84
N GLY A 75 -3.44 12.40 6.48
CA GLY A 75 -3.57 13.83 6.75
C GLY A 75 -4.03 14.54 5.50
N ALA A 76 -5.18 15.22 5.55
CA ALA A 76 -5.75 15.95 4.43
C ALA A 76 -5.77 17.46 4.70
N ALA A 77 -5.36 18.28 3.73
CA ALA A 77 -5.30 19.72 3.84
C ALA A 77 -5.84 20.41 2.58
N SER A 78 -6.52 21.54 2.74
CA SER A 78 -6.98 22.34 1.60
C SER A 78 -5.80 23.13 1.01
N VAL A 79 -5.62 23.05 -0.31
CA VAL A 79 -4.59 23.77 -1.06
C VAL A 79 -5.17 24.45 -2.30
N PRO A 80 -4.62 25.58 -2.76
CA PRO A 80 -5.08 26.24 -3.97
C PRO A 80 -4.55 25.54 -5.23
N GLY A 81 -5.39 25.37 -6.25
CA GLY A 81 -4.98 25.00 -7.62
C GLY A 81 -5.48 26.01 -8.66
N SER A 82 -5.18 25.78 -9.94
CA SER A 82 -5.51 26.70 -11.03
C SER A 82 -7.02 26.90 -11.22
N ASP A 83 -7.77 25.81 -11.10
CA ASP A 83 -9.20 25.75 -11.42
C ASP A 83 -10.10 25.60 -10.18
N GLY A 84 -9.57 25.96 -9.01
CA GLY A 84 -10.26 25.88 -7.73
C GLY A 84 -9.44 25.22 -6.62
N PRO A 85 -10.04 25.02 -5.44
CA PRO A 85 -9.38 24.34 -4.34
C PRO A 85 -9.18 22.85 -4.64
N TRP A 86 -8.10 22.31 -4.10
CA TRP A 86 -7.80 20.90 -4.06
C TRP A 86 -7.62 20.47 -2.60
N THR A 87 -7.87 19.19 -2.32
CA THR A 87 -7.39 18.54 -1.09
C THR A 87 -6.07 17.85 -1.40
N LEU A 88 -5.02 18.23 -0.68
CA LEU A 88 -3.77 17.49 -0.58
C LEU A 88 -3.93 16.46 0.54
N ALA A 89 -3.84 15.18 0.22
CA ALA A 89 -3.77 14.09 1.17
C ALA A 89 -2.35 13.55 1.22
N LEU A 90 -1.82 13.37 2.43
CA LEU A 90 -0.48 12.89 2.72
C LEU A 90 -0.56 11.66 3.61
N GLU A 91 0.07 10.59 3.15
CA GLU A 91 0.24 9.35 3.90
C GLU A 91 1.73 9.11 4.11
N VAL A 92 2.18 9.06 5.36
CA VAL A 92 3.54 8.63 5.69
C VAL A 92 3.53 7.12 5.68
N ASN A 93 4.39 6.52 4.85
CA ASN A 93 4.42 5.07 4.67
C ASN A 93 3.06 4.41 4.30
N GLY A 94 2.12 5.17 3.74
CA GLY A 94 0.82 4.67 3.29
C GLY A 94 0.72 4.50 1.77
N SER A 95 -0.40 3.96 1.31
CA SER A 95 -0.62 3.58 -0.10
C SER A 95 -2.08 3.65 -0.57
N LEU A 96 -2.97 4.29 0.19
CA LEU A 96 -4.39 4.41 -0.17
C LEU A 96 -4.56 5.14 -1.50
N GLY A 97 -3.75 6.16 -1.78
CA GLY A 97 -3.78 6.92 -3.03
C GLY A 97 -3.51 6.08 -4.30
N ILE A 98 -3.02 4.84 -4.17
CA ILE A 98 -2.84 3.92 -5.29
C ILE A 98 -3.77 2.70 -5.26
N ASP A 99 -4.69 2.64 -4.29
CA ASP A 99 -5.62 1.53 -4.12
C ASP A 99 -7.01 1.87 -4.69
N ASP A 100 -7.45 1.04 -5.63
CA ASP A 100 -8.68 1.25 -6.41
C ASP A 100 -9.93 1.19 -5.55
N ARG A 101 -9.88 0.44 -4.44
CA ARG A 101 -10.98 0.31 -3.48
C ARG A 101 -11.30 1.63 -2.80
N PHE A 102 -10.30 2.50 -2.68
CA PHE A 102 -10.41 3.79 -2.01
C PHE A 102 -10.50 4.94 -3.01
N MET A 103 -9.60 4.98 -4.00
CA MET A 103 -9.52 6.12 -4.92
C MET A 103 -10.59 6.11 -6.01
N GLY A 104 -11.15 4.95 -6.36
CA GLY A 104 -12.35 4.88 -7.20
C GLY A 104 -13.51 5.66 -6.55
N PRO A 105 -14.01 5.25 -5.37
CA PRO A 105 -15.06 5.99 -4.67
C PRO A 105 -14.68 7.44 -4.33
N ALA A 106 -13.43 7.69 -3.88
CA ALA A 106 -12.99 9.03 -3.51
C ALA A 106 -13.02 10.03 -4.67
N SER A 107 -12.72 9.56 -5.90
CA SER A 107 -12.71 10.40 -7.10
C SER A 107 -14.05 10.50 -7.83
N ALA A 108 -15.13 9.87 -7.33
CA ALA A 108 -16.46 9.95 -7.95
C ALA A 108 -16.94 11.42 -8.08
N GLY A 109 -17.37 11.82 -9.27
CA GLY A 109 -17.78 13.19 -9.59
C GLY A 109 -16.66 14.24 -9.57
N THR A 110 -15.39 13.82 -9.48
CA THR A 110 -14.22 14.72 -9.48
C THR A 110 -13.02 14.08 -10.18
N GLN A 111 -11.84 14.68 -10.05
CA GLN A 111 -10.56 14.07 -10.44
C GLN A 111 -9.62 13.97 -9.26
N ALA A 112 -8.73 12.99 -9.31
CA ALA A 112 -7.64 12.85 -8.36
C ALA A 112 -6.34 12.47 -9.07
N ILE A 113 -5.23 13.03 -8.60
CA ILE A 113 -3.87 12.66 -9.01
C ILE A 113 -3.15 12.14 -7.77
N SER A 114 -2.56 10.97 -7.86
CA SER A 114 -1.84 10.36 -6.76
C SER A 114 -0.49 9.85 -7.21
N HIS A 115 0.53 10.07 -6.40
CA HIS A 115 1.81 9.43 -6.60
C HIS A 115 2.38 8.88 -5.30
N PHE A 116 3.06 7.76 -5.44
CA PHE A 116 3.54 6.94 -4.35
C PHE A 116 5.02 6.61 -4.54
N ARG A 117 5.71 6.43 -3.42
CA ARG A 117 7.03 5.81 -3.36
C ARG A 117 7.11 4.94 -2.11
N ASN A 118 7.81 3.80 -2.18
CA ASN A 118 8.17 3.01 -1.00
C ASN A 118 9.68 2.91 -0.77
N ALA A 119 10.06 2.26 0.34
CA ALA A 119 11.46 2.07 0.73
C ALA A 119 12.31 1.29 -0.29
N LYS A 120 11.69 0.57 -1.24
CA LYS A 120 12.38 -0.11 -2.35
C LYS A 120 12.54 0.77 -3.58
N ALA A 121 12.21 2.06 -3.48
CA ALA A 121 12.20 3.03 -4.57
C ALA A 121 11.21 2.69 -5.70
N ILE A 122 10.26 1.78 -5.48
CA ILE A 122 9.14 1.56 -6.41
C ILE A 122 8.27 2.81 -6.35
N THR A 123 7.88 3.32 -7.51
CA THR A 123 6.99 4.47 -7.62
C THR A 123 5.74 4.12 -8.41
N TYR A 124 4.66 4.84 -8.15
CA TYR A 124 3.45 4.77 -8.96
C TYR A 124 2.89 6.17 -9.16
N PHE A 125 2.29 6.40 -10.31
CA PHE A 125 1.50 7.58 -10.64
C PHE A 125 0.13 7.14 -11.12
N HIS A 126 -0.94 7.59 -10.47
CA HIS A 126 -2.32 7.32 -10.87
C HIS A 126 -3.07 8.62 -11.13
N TRP A 127 -3.82 8.65 -12.23
CA TRP A 127 -4.84 9.65 -12.52
C TRP A 127 -6.22 9.00 -12.53
N TRP A 128 -7.12 9.58 -11.74
CA TRP A 128 -8.50 9.18 -11.59
C TRP A 128 -9.43 10.27 -12.10
N GLN A 129 -10.53 9.89 -12.74
CA GLN A 129 -11.60 10.78 -13.12
C GLN A 129 -12.94 10.07 -12.97
N ASP A 130 -13.85 10.65 -12.18
CA ASP A 130 -15.20 10.14 -11.93
C ASP A 130 -15.23 8.66 -11.50
N GLY A 131 -14.31 8.30 -10.60
CA GLY A 131 -14.15 6.93 -10.11
C GLY A 131 -13.47 5.95 -11.05
N GLU A 132 -13.09 6.38 -12.25
CA GLU A 132 -12.35 5.56 -13.21
C GLU A 132 -10.85 5.88 -13.16
N LYS A 133 -10.02 4.83 -13.10
CA LYS A 133 -8.56 4.97 -13.29
C LYS A 133 -8.26 5.21 -14.76
N ARG A 134 -7.91 6.45 -15.09
CA ARG A 134 -7.67 6.92 -16.47
C ARG A 134 -6.28 6.53 -16.95
N THR A 135 -5.27 6.82 -16.14
CA THR A 135 -3.87 6.52 -16.46
C THR A 135 -3.15 6.07 -15.19
N ALA A 136 -2.35 5.02 -15.29
CA ALA A 136 -1.50 4.56 -14.21
C ALA A 136 -0.17 4.01 -14.74
N PHE A 137 0.94 4.29 -14.05
CA PHE A 137 2.25 3.74 -14.39
C PHE A 137 3.20 3.71 -13.21
N GLU A 138 4.11 2.73 -13.20
CA GLU A 138 5.42 2.81 -12.51
C GLU A 138 6.44 3.37 -13.51
N TRP A 139 6.52 2.74 -14.68
CA TRP A 139 7.38 3.16 -15.77
C TRP A 139 6.60 4.02 -16.76
N PRO A 140 7.02 5.26 -17.04
CA PRO A 140 6.33 6.17 -17.95
C PRO A 140 5.95 5.58 -19.31
N ARG A 141 6.71 4.59 -19.81
CA ARG A 141 6.46 3.86 -21.06
C ARG A 141 5.35 2.80 -20.95
N GLU A 142 5.21 2.20 -19.78
CA GLU A 142 4.27 1.12 -19.48
C GLU A 142 3.08 1.68 -18.69
N ARG A 143 2.08 2.16 -19.44
CA ARG A 143 0.89 2.80 -18.88
C ARG A 143 -0.31 1.87 -18.97
N SER A 144 -1.19 2.00 -18.00
CA SER A 144 -2.46 1.26 -17.90
C SER A 144 -3.61 2.23 -17.55
N GLY A 145 -4.84 1.71 -17.43
CA GLY A 145 -6.05 2.50 -17.20
C GLY A 145 -6.96 2.57 -18.43
N SER A 146 -8.07 3.31 -18.32
CA SER A 146 -9.06 3.42 -19.40
C SER A 146 -8.59 4.29 -20.57
N THR A 147 -7.70 5.25 -20.30
CA THR A 147 -7.09 6.14 -21.28
C THR A 147 -5.58 6.27 -21.00
N PRO A 148 -4.80 5.19 -21.18
CA PRO A 148 -3.40 5.13 -20.74
C PRO A 148 -2.50 6.18 -21.42
N ASP A 149 -2.85 6.61 -22.63
CA ASP A 149 -2.05 7.53 -23.44
C ASP A 149 -2.53 8.99 -23.37
N ALA A 150 -3.53 9.29 -22.55
CA ALA A 150 -4.09 10.65 -22.47
C ALA A 150 -3.11 11.68 -21.90
N LEU A 151 -2.06 11.25 -21.19
CA LEU A 151 -1.07 12.14 -20.57
C LEU A 151 0.22 12.32 -21.38
N LEU A 152 0.36 11.68 -22.56
CA LEU A 152 1.64 11.66 -23.29
C LEU A 152 2.21 13.05 -23.59
N GLU A 153 1.38 13.96 -24.07
CA GLU A 153 1.80 15.34 -24.38
C GLU A 153 2.27 16.08 -23.11
N VAL A 154 1.60 15.87 -21.97
CA VAL A 154 1.96 16.50 -20.69
C VAL A 154 3.26 15.92 -20.17
N MET A 155 3.41 14.59 -20.21
CA MET A 155 4.63 13.89 -19.79
C MET A 155 5.85 14.37 -20.59
N GLN A 156 5.73 14.50 -21.91
CA GLN A 156 6.80 15.03 -22.75
C GLN A 156 7.14 16.49 -22.40
N ARG A 157 6.15 17.34 -22.10
CA ARG A 157 6.38 18.74 -21.69
C ARG A 157 7.16 18.83 -20.38
N VAL A 158 6.89 17.94 -19.42
CA VAL A 158 7.62 17.85 -18.13
C VAL A 158 9.02 17.25 -18.29
N GLY A 159 9.27 16.58 -19.41
CA GLY A 159 10.59 16.08 -19.79
C GLY A 159 10.76 14.56 -19.73
N TYR A 160 9.67 13.80 -19.57
CA TYR A 160 9.72 12.34 -19.69
C TYR A 160 10.12 11.96 -21.11
N ASP A 161 11.10 11.07 -21.23
CA ASP A 161 11.45 10.44 -22.50
C ASP A 161 10.77 9.09 -22.58
N LEU A 162 9.80 9.00 -23.48
CA LEU A 162 8.95 7.83 -23.65
C LEU A 162 9.56 6.81 -24.62
N ASP A 163 10.67 7.17 -25.28
CA ASP A 163 11.39 6.36 -26.26
C ASP A 163 12.65 5.70 -25.66
N SER A 164 13.08 6.13 -24.48
CA SER A 164 14.25 5.62 -23.78
C SER A 164 13.88 4.87 -22.50
N ASP A 165 14.63 3.82 -22.20
CA ASP A 165 14.51 3.08 -20.94
C ASP A 165 15.25 3.78 -19.77
N ASP A 166 15.99 4.87 -20.06
CA ASP A 166 16.94 5.52 -19.12
C ASP A 166 16.42 6.81 -18.45
N ARG A 167 15.19 7.29 -18.73
CA ARG A 167 14.70 8.57 -18.17
C ARG A 167 13.46 8.40 -17.28
N ASP A 168 13.63 7.62 -16.22
CA ASP A 168 12.84 7.84 -15.01
C ASP A 168 13.24 9.20 -14.41
N LEU A 169 12.28 10.13 -14.32
CA LEU A 169 12.46 11.43 -13.70
C LEU A 169 12.37 11.37 -12.16
N GLY A 170 12.08 10.19 -11.62
CA GLY A 170 11.89 9.92 -10.20
C GLY A 170 10.75 10.73 -9.59
N THR A 171 10.74 10.81 -8.26
CA THR A 171 9.77 11.60 -7.49
C THR A 171 9.63 13.05 -7.98
N PRO A 172 10.71 13.80 -8.30
CA PRO A 172 10.56 15.15 -8.83
C PRO A 172 9.76 15.23 -10.14
N GLY A 173 9.84 14.21 -11.00
CA GLY A 173 9.04 14.14 -12.22
C GLY A 173 7.55 13.90 -11.94
N LEU A 174 7.24 13.08 -10.94
CA LEU A 174 5.86 12.81 -10.51
C LEU A 174 5.19 14.08 -9.98
N PHE A 175 5.92 14.86 -9.18
CA PHE A 175 5.45 16.16 -8.70
C PHE A 175 5.24 17.15 -9.85
N ALA A 176 6.19 17.26 -10.78
CA ALA A 176 6.05 18.16 -11.92
C ALA A 176 4.87 17.78 -12.83
N LEU A 177 4.63 16.48 -13.03
CA LEU A 177 3.45 15.99 -13.75
C LEU A 177 2.15 16.31 -12.99
N ALA A 178 2.14 16.15 -11.67
CA ALA A 178 0.98 16.52 -10.86
C ALA A 178 0.69 18.03 -10.91
N GLU A 179 1.71 18.90 -10.85
CA GLU A 179 1.54 20.35 -11.00
C GLU A 179 0.94 20.71 -12.36
N GLU A 180 1.42 20.11 -13.46
CA GLU A 180 0.89 20.38 -14.80
C GLU A 180 -0.58 19.98 -14.97
N LEU A 181 -1.04 18.95 -14.25
CA LEU A 181 -2.42 18.46 -14.35
C LEU A 181 -3.38 19.19 -13.42
N THR A 182 -2.89 19.72 -12.30
CA THR A 182 -3.72 20.26 -11.22
C THR A 182 -3.58 21.77 -11.03
N GLY A 183 -2.48 22.35 -11.51
CA GLY A 183 -2.04 23.69 -11.18
C GLY A 183 -1.59 23.86 -9.72
N VAL A 184 -1.49 22.78 -8.95
CA VAL A 184 -1.05 22.80 -7.55
C VAL A 184 0.45 22.59 -7.50
N ARG A 185 1.19 23.65 -7.16
CA ARG A 185 2.62 23.56 -6.89
C ARG A 185 2.86 23.21 -5.42
N VAL A 186 3.17 21.94 -5.14
CA VAL A 186 3.48 21.49 -3.79
C VAL A 186 4.87 21.98 -3.38
N THR A 187 4.98 22.65 -2.23
CA THR A 187 6.26 23.15 -1.70
C THR A 187 6.52 22.61 -0.30
N ALA A 188 7.79 22.65 0.13
CA ALA A 188 8.16 22.35 1.51
C ALA A 188 7.34 23.19 2.51
N GLU A 189 7.26 24.50 2.29
CA GLU A 189 6.49 25.43 3.13
C GLU A 189 5.01 25.07 3.19
N MET A 190 4.41 24.66 2.06
CA MET A 190 3.02 24.21 2.01
C MET A 190 2.82 22.97 2.89
N LEU A 191 3.69 21.97 2.77
CA LEU A 191 3.60 20.78 3.62
C LEU A 191 3.81 21.13 5.10
N GLU A 192 4.81 21.96 5.41
CA GLU A 192 5.17 22.31 6.78
C GLU A 192 4.09 23.10 7.52
N SER A 193 3.39 23.99 6.82
CA SER A 193 2.47 24.96 7.43
C SER A 193 0.98 24.59 7.33
N ALA A 194 0.63 23.60 6.49
CA ALA A 194 -0.75 23.17 6.30
C ALA A 194 -1.42 22.73 7.61
N THR A 195 -2.73 22.97 7.70
CA THR A 195 -3.57 22.37 8.74
C THR A 195 -4.12 21.05 8.21
N TYR A 196 -3.73 19.94 8.83
CA TYR A 196 -4.12 18.60 8.42
C TYR A 196 -5.34 18.14 9.22
N THR A 197 -6.45 17.88 8.54
CA THR A 197 -7.51 17.03 9.09
C THR A 197 -7.01 15.59 8.99
N ALA A 198 -6.83 14.90 10.11
CA ALA A 198 -6.33 13.53 10.13
C ALA A 198 -7.48 12.53 10.25
N GLY A 199 -7.34 11.38 9.59
CA GLY A 199 -8.29 10.27 9.69
C GLY A 199 -7.61 8.91 9.56
N ILE A 200 -8.09 7.94 10.33
CA ILE A 200 -7.65 6.54 10.28
C ILE A 200 -8.60 5.77 9.38
N VAL A 201 -8.06 5.12 8.36
CA VAL A 201 -8.80 4.29 7.41
C VAL A 201 -8.53 2.83 7.75
N THR A 202 -9.59 2.04 7.96
CA THR A 202 -9.47 0.59 8.04
C THR A 202 -9.24 0.03 6.65
N ILE A 203 -8.18 -0.75 6.49
CA ILE A 203 -7.92 -1.50 5.26
C ILE A 203 -8.71 -2.81 5.37
N PRO A 204 -9.69 -3.04 4.49
CA PRO A 204 -10.35 -4.33 4.45
C PRO A 204 -9.28 -5.38 4.17
N ASP A 205 -9.27 -6.44 4.98
CA ASP A 205 -8.53 -7.67 4.70
C ASP A 205 -8.67 -7.94 3.20
N GLN A 206 -7.54 -8.02 2.49
CA GLN A 206 -7.61 -8.66 1.20
C GLN A 206 -8.02 -10.10 1.50
N GLU A 207 -9.25 -10.47 1.14
CA GLU A 207 -9.62 -11.87 1.11
C GLU A 207 -8.59 -12.55 0.20
N TRP A 208 -7.61 -13.24 0.78
CA TRP A 208 -6.63 -13.94 -0.04
C TRP A 208 -7.43 -14.93 -0.87
N THR A 209 -7.26 -14.90 -2.18
CA THR A 209 -7.88 -15.89 -3.06
C THR A 209 -6.92 -17.04 -3.29
N SER A 210 -5.61 -16.74 -3.35
CA SER A 210 -4.55 -17.72 -3.50
C SER A 210 -3.18 -17.20 -3.04
N VAL A 211 -2.25 -18.13 -2.78
CA VAL A 211 -0.83 -17.89 -2.53
C VAL A 211 -0.03 -18.71 -3.53
N VAL A 212 0.96 -18.09 -4.19
CA VAL A 212 1.88 -18.81 -5.07
C VAL A 212 3.18 -19.10 -4.33
N ILE A 213 3.47 -20.39 -4.13
CA ILE A 213 4.73 -20.85 -3.54
C ILE A 213 5.74 -21.04 -4.66
N HIS A 214 6.86 -20.32 -4.53
CA HIS A 214 8.05 -20.52 -5.33
C HIS A 214 9.05 -21.35 -4.53
N SER A 215 9.44 -22.52 -5.02
CA SER A 215 10.54 -23.29 -4.43
C SER A 215 11.59 -23.62 -5.47
N THR A 216 12.86 -23.54 -5.08
CA THR A 216 13.99 -23.95 -5.90
C THR A 216 14.70 -25.08 -5.18
N ASP A 217 14.89 -26.21 -5.83
CA ASP A 217 15.58 -27.33 -5.23
C ASP A 217 17.12 -27.14 -5.24
N ALA A 218 17.84 -28.11 -4.66
CA ALA A 218 19.31 -28.06 -4.60
C ALA A 218 20.01 -28.14 -5.97
N THR A 219 19.29 -28.49 -7.04
CA THR A 219 19.79 -28.56 -8.42
C THR A 219 19.50 -27.27 -9.21
N GLY A 220 18.75 -26.35 -8.63
CA GLY A 220 18.32 -25.11 -9.28
C GLY A 220 17.01 -25.22 -10.03
N GLU A 221 16.31 -26.37 -9.95
CA GLU A 221 15.01 -26.55 -10.57
C GLU A 221 13.95 -25.76 -9.81
N ARG A 222 13.21 -24.89 -10.51
CA ARG A 222 12.17 -24.03 -9.94
C ARG A 222 10.80 -24.69 -10.11
N THR A 223 10.07 -24.80 -9.01
CA THR A 223 8.67 -25.22 -9.00
C THR A 223 7.77 -24.09 -8.54
N TYR A 224 6.59 -24.05 -9.15
CA TYR A 224 5.57 -23.04 -8.94
C TYR A 224 4.29 -23.75 -8.55
N LYS A 225 3.73 -23.43 -7.38
CA LYS A 225 2.45 -23.99 -6.94
C LYS A 225 1.56 -22.89 -6.40
N GLU A 226 0.46 -22.64 -7.08
CA GLU A 226 -0.64 -21.85 -6.54
C GLU A 226 -1.48 -22.70 -5.58
N ILE A 227 -1.80 -22.13 -4.42
CA ILE A 227 -2.70 -22.72 -3.43
C ILE A 227 -3.81 -21.72 -3.19
N THR A 228 -5.04 -22.11 -3.50
CA THR A 228 -6.23 -21.27 -3.30
C THR A 228 -6.69 -21.30 -1.84
N ARG A 229 -7.45 -20.28 -1.43
CA ARG A 229 -8.07 -20.22 -0.10
C ARG A 229 -8.96 -21.42 0.18
N GLU A 230 -9.78 -21.82 -0.78
CA GLU A 230 -10.68 -22.97 -0.67
C GLU A 230 -9.88 -24.26 -0.37
N GLN A 231 -8.74 -24.46 -1.05
CA GLN A 231 -7.86 -25.60 -0.81
C GLN A 231 -7.24 -25.58 0.60
N VAL A 232 -6.88 -24.40 1.11
CA VAL A 232 -6.37 -24.26 2.49
C VAL A 232 -7.49 -24.55 3.50
N GLU A 233 -8.67 -23.98 3.30
CA GLU A 233 -9.82 -24.18 4.19
C GLU A 233 -10.28 -25.63 4.23
N GLN A 234 -10.33 -26.29 3.07
CA GLN A 234 -10.62 -27.73 2.97
C GLN A 234 -9.56 -28.56 3.72
N ALA A 235 -8.27 -28.32 3.47
CA ALA A 235 -7.20 -29.05 4.15
C ALA A 235 -7.22 -28.83 5.68
N MET A 236 -7.53 -27.62 6.14
CA MET A 236 -7.66 -27.29 7.56
C MET A 236 -8.90 -27.93 8.21
N ALA A 237 -9.99 -28.10 7.46
CA ALA A 237 -11.18 -28.81 7.90
C ALA A 237 -10.91 -30.32 8.01
N GLU A 238 -10.28 -30.91 7.00
CA GLU A 238 -9.86 -32.32 6.98
C GLU A 238 -8.88 -32.62 8.13
N HIS A 239 -7.90 -31.76 8.36
CA HIS A 239 -6.96 -31.90 9.48
C HIS A 239 -7.66 -31.82 10.84
N ARG A 240 -8.64 -30.91 10.99
CA ARG A 240 -9.45 -30.82 12.22
C ARG A 240 -10.27 -32.08 12.46
N GLU A 241 -10.89 -32.63 11.41
CA GLU A 241 -11.65 -33.89 11.50
C GLU A 241 -10.74 -35.08 11.83
N GLN A 242 -9.55 -35.13 11.23
CA GLN A 242 -8.57 -36.19 11.50
C GLN A 242 -7.98 -36.09 12.91
N SER A 243 -7.72 -34.87 13.39
CA SER A 243 -7.22 -34.63 14.76
C SER A 243 -8.28 -34.90 15.83
N ALA A 244 -9.57 -34.80 15.47
CA ALA A 244 -10.69 -35.14 16.36
C ALA A 244 -10.97 -36.65 16.44
N ARG A 245 -10.32 -37.48 15.60
CA ARG A 245 -10.47 -38.94 15.70
C ARG A 245 -9.80 -39.45 16.98
N PRO A 246 -10.49 -40.30 17.76
CA PRO A 246 -9.89 -40.90 18.95
C PRO A 246 -8.65 -41.70 18.55
N LEU A 247 -7.56 -41.52 19.29
CA LEU A 247 -6.35 -42.32 19.13
C LEU A 247 -6.71 -43.80 19.24
N PRO A 248 -6.08 -44.68 18.42
CA PRO A 248 -6.27 -46.11 18.58
C PRO A 248 -5.92 -46.51 20.02
N PRO A 249 -6.64 -47.50 20.60
CA PRO A 249 -6.36 -47.94 21.95
C PRO A 249 -4.88 -48.33 22.07
N HIS A 250 -4.24 -47.88 23.16
CA HIS A 250 -2.87 -48.29 23.47
C HIS A 250 -2.77 -49.82 23.43
N PRO A 251 -1.74 -50.40 22.78
CA PRO A 251 -1.56 -51.84 22.82
C PRO A 251 -1.42 -52.30 24.28
N ASP A 252 -2.08 -53.42 24.61
CA ASP A 252 -2.06 -54.00 25.96
C ASP A 252 -0.61 -54.13 26.45
N PRO A 253 -0.33 -53.83 27.73
CA PRO A 253 1.01 -53.96 28.28
C PRO A 253 1.49 -55.41 28.14
N ILE A 254 2.68 -55.58 27.57
CA ILE A 254 3.34 -56.87 27.43
C ILE A 254 3.62 -57.41 28.84
N VAL A 255 2.85 -58.42 29.26
CA VAL A 255 3.07 -59.13 30.53
C VAL A 255 4.15 -60.20 30.31
N PHE A 256 5.35 -59.97 30.82
CA PHE A 256 6.36 -61.03 30.93
C PHE A 256 5.97 -62.00 32.05
N ARG A 257 5.56 -63.22 31.70
CA ARG A 257 5.53 -64.35 32.65
C ARG A 257 6.94 -64.88 32.81
N LEU A 258 7.51 -64.76 34.01
CA LEU A 258 8.67 -65.55 34.43
C LEU A 258 8.17 -66.97 34.71
N GLU A 259 8.51 -67.93 33.85
CA GLU A 259 8.40 -69.35 34.18
C GLU A 259 9.56 -69.71 35.12
N SER A 260 9.24 -70.19 36.31
CA SER A 260 10.20 -70.71 37.27
C SER A 260 10.63 -72.12 36.87
N ASP A 261 11.94 -72.34 36.72
CA ASP A 261 12.54 -73.65 36.43
C ASP A 261 12.19 -74.70 37.50
N PRO A 262 11.97 -75.98 37.12
CA PRO A 262 11.72 -77.05 38.08
C PRO A 262 13.02 -77.48 38.79
N GLN A 263 12.95 -77.64 40.12
CA GLN A 263 14.02 -78.25 40.92
C GLN A 263 14.24 -79.72 40.52
N PRO A 264 15.50 -80.20 40.43
CA PRO A 264 15.77 -81.62 40.24
C PRO A 264 15.62 -82.41 41.54
N ASP A 265 14.97 -83.56 41.42
CA ASP A 265 14.66 -84.50 42.51
C ASP A 265 15.91 -85.31 42.94
N GLN A 266 15.92 -85.67 44.22
CA GLN A 266 16.98 -86.46 44.86
C GLN A 266 16.87 -87.95 44.52
N THR A 267 17.98 -88.56 44.08
CA THR A 267 18.33 -89.98 44.33
C THR A 267 19.83 -90.14 44.42
#